data_AF-A0A935BNG5-F1
#
_entry.id   AF-A0A935BNG5-F1
#
_cell.length_a   1.000
_cell.length_b   1.000
_cell.length_c   1.000
_cell.angle_alpha   90.00
_cell.angle_beta   90.00
_cell.angle_gamma   90.00
#
_symmetry.space_group_name_H-M   'P 1'
#
loop_
_entity.id
_entity.type
_entity.pdbx_description
1 polymer ?
#
loop_
_entity_poly.entity_id
_entity_poly.type
_entity_poly.pdbx_seq_one_letter_code
_entity_poly.pdbx_strand_id
1 'polypeptide(L)'
;MIIAESEKASGLPPETILKRVATGNGTETTVARVKNAYYYNISLSLDRKFVAFAARDQDKDDIRIVPSTGGESRKLTNNNDSGLYFSRLSWLHDGSAIVFGKQTRFSLLSMINGID
;
A
#
# COMPACT_ATOMS: atom_id res chain seq x y z
N MET A 1 -16.25 0.24 2.32
CA MET A 1 -15.24 -0.74 2.81
C MET A 1 -14.37 -1.13 1.63
N ILE A 2 -13.06 -1.31 1.82
CA ILE A 2 -12.15 -1.80 0.77
C ILE A 2 -11.70 -3.20 1.15
N ILE A 3 -11.79 -4.13 0.20
CA ILE A 3 -11.40 -5.54 0.35
C ILE A 3 -10.27 -5.82 -0.64
N ALA A 4 -9.29 -6.62 -0.21
CA ALA A 4 -8.13 -7.04 -0.99
C ALA A 4 -8.16 -8.57 -1.18
N GLU A 5 -8.01 -9.02 -2.41
CA GLU A 5 -8.05 -10.43 -2.83
C GLU A 5 -6.91 -10.75 -3.81
N SER A 6 -6.40 -11.98 -3.79
CA SER A 6 -5.27 -12.47 -4.58
C SER A 6 -5.61 -13.76 -5.34
N GLU A 7 -5.31 -13.83 -6.64
CA GLU A 7 -5.69 -14.96 -7.50
C GLU A 7 -4.61 -16.07 -7.69
N LYS A 8 -3.30 -15.84 -7.47
CA LYS A 8 -2.23 -16.87 -7.63
C LYS A 8 -0.98 -16.61 -6.76
N ALA A 9 -0.42 -17.67 -6.16
CA ALA A 9 0.81 -17.60 -5.38
C ALA A 9 2.07 -17.78 -6.25
N SER A 10 2.98 -16.81 -6.18
CA SER A 10 4.35 -16.86 -6.72
C SER A 10 5.35 -16.55 -5.58
N GLY A 11 6.66 -16.60 -5.82
CA GLY A 11 7.65 -16.12 -4.84
C GLY A 11 7.55 -14.60 -4.59
N LEU A 12 6.95 -13.86 -5.52
CA LEU A 12 6.54 -12.47 -5.34
C LEU A 12 5.13 -12.41 -4.75
N PRO A 13 4.80 -11.34 -4.02
CA PRO A 13 3.43 -11.13 -3.60
C PRO A 13 2.49 -11.16 -4.81
N PRO A 14 1.27 -11.64 -4.65
CA PRO A 14 0.31 -11.70 -5.74
C PRO A 14 -0.12 -10.32 -6.23
N GLU A 15 -0.68 -10.25 -7.43
CA GLU A 15 -1.52 -9.10 -7.80
C GLU A 15 -2.72 -9.05 -6.85
N THR A 16 -3.01 -7.86 -6.35
CA THR A 16 -4.15 -7.60 -5.49
C THR A 16 -5.13 -6.66 -6.17
N ILE A 17 -6.41 -7.01 -6.15
CA ILE A 17 -7.49 -6.16 -6.65
C ILE A 17 -8.04 -5.34 -5.49
N LEU A 18 -7.95 -4.02 -5.59
CA LEU A 18 -8.59 -3.10 -4.66
C LEU A 18 -10.02 -2.82 -5.15
N LYS A 19 -11.00 -3.16 -4.33
CA LYS A 19 -12.42 -2.88 -4.61
C LYS A 19 -13.00 -1.88 -3.63
N ARG A 20 -13.85 -0.99 -4.11
CA ARG A 20 -14.71 -0.12 -3.30
C ARG A 20 -16.10 -0.72 -3.26
N VAL A 21 -16.57 -0.99 -2.04
CA VAL A 21 -17.92 -1.51 -1.78
C VAL A 21 -18.79 -0.41 -1.18
N ALA A 22 -19.90 -0.10 -1.85
CA ALA A 22 -20.93 0.83 -1.37
C ALA A 22 -21.67 0.22 -0.17
N THR A 23 -21.82 0.98 0.91
CA THR A 23 -22.38 0.46 2.17
C THR A 23 -23.90 0.26 2.11
N GLY A 24 -24.62 1.02 1.27
CA GLY A 24 -26.08 0.96 1.21
C GLY A 24 -26.62 -0.25 0.45
N ASN A 25 -25.93 -0.68 -0.62
CA ASN A 25 -26.42 -1.72 -1.53
C ASN A 25 -25.38 -2.78 -1.90
N GLY A 26 -24.17 -2.71 -1.33
CA GLY A 26 -23.10 -3.68 -1.59
C GLY A 26 -22.49 -3.59 -3.00
N THR A 27 -22.82 -2.58 -3.81
CA THR A 27 -22.25 -2.46 -5.16
C THR A 27 -20.73 -2.33 -5.08
N GLU A 28 -20.04 -3.23 -5.80
CA GLU A 28 -18.59 -3.25 -5.91
C GLU A 28 -18.11 -2.50 -7.16
N THR A 29 -17.06 -1.72 -7.01
CA THR A 29 -16.34 -1.10 -8.12
C THR A 29 -14.84 -1.33 -7.96
N THR A 30 -14.16 -1.72 -9.04
CA THR A 30 -12.70 -1.85 -9.02
C THR A 30 -12.07 -0.47 -8.93
N VAL A 31 -11.21 -0.27 -7.94
CA VAL A 31 -10.42 0.95 -7.75
C VAL A 31 -9.11 0.84 -8.52
N ALA A 32 -8.35 -0.23 -8.28
CA ALA A 32 -7.07 -0.45 -8.92
C ALA A 32 -6.66 -1.94 -8.86
N ARG A 33 -5.79 -2.34 -9.79
CA ARG A 33 -5.03 -3.60 -9.73
C ARG A 33 -3.60 -3.26 -9.37
N VAL A 34 -3.15 -3.71 -8.20
CA VAL A 34 -1.81 -3.41 -7.70
C VAL A 34 -0.97 -4.68 -7.74
N LYS A 35 0.11 -4.64 -8.51
CA LYS A 35 1.01 -5.77 -8.69
C LYS A 35 1.93 -5.92 -7.48
N ASN A 36 2.24 -7.15 -7.13
CA ASN A 36 3.23 -7.50 -6.12
C ASN A 36 3.02 -6.80 -4.76
N ALA A 37 1.78 -6.57 -4.38
CA ALA A 37 1.43 -5.87 -3.16
C ALA A 37 1.30 -6.83 -1.97
N TYR A 38 1.85 -6.43 -0.82
CA TYR A 38 1.69 -7.17 0.43
C TYR A 38 0.35 -6.82 1.09
N TYR A 39 -0.59 -7.78 1.13
CA TYR A 39 -1.95 -7.57 1.63
C TYR A 39 -2.00 -6.98 3.06
N TYR A 40 -1.06 -7.36 3.92
CA TYR A 40 -1.02 -6.95 5.33
C TYR A 40 -0.57 -5.48 5.52
N ASN A 41 -0.04 -4.83 4.48
CA ASN A 41 0.38 -3.44 4.50
C ASN A 41 -0.63 -2.48 3.85
N ILE A 42 -1.75 -2.96 3.31
CA ILE A 42 -2.71 -2.11 2.60
C ILE A 42 -3.50 -1.28 3.62
N SER A 43 -3.50 0.05 3.45
CA SER A 43 -4.14 0.98 4.38
C SER A 43 -4.76 2.18 3.67
N LEU A 44 -6.03 2.48 3.96
CA LEU A 44 -6.76 3.62 3.42
C LEU A 44 -6.55 4.86 4.33
N SER A 45 -6.27 6.02 3.73
CA SER A 45 -6.17 7.29 4.46
C SER A 45 -7.51 7.66 5.11
N LEU A 46 -7.48 8.42 6.21
CA LEU A 46 -8.70 8.76 6.95
C LEU A 46 -9.68 9.59 6.10
N ASP A 47 -9.15 10.51 5.30
CA ASP A 47 -9.91 11.32 4.34
C ASP A 47 -10.36 10.52 3.10
N ARG A 48 -10.00 9.22 3.04
CA ARG A 48 -10.32 8.26 2.00
C ARG A 48 -9.83 8.65 0.61
N LYS A 49 -8.84 9.54 0.48
CA LYS A 49 -8.30 9.92 -0.82
C LYS A 49 -7.29 8.93 -1.38
N PHE A 50 -6.54 8.24 -0.52
CA PHE A 50 -5.42 7.40 -0.95
C PHE A 50 -5.39 6.05 -0.25
N VAL A 51 -4.96 5.03 -0.99
CA VAL A 51 -4.61 3.72 -0.44
C VAL A 51 -3.09 3.58 -0.50
N ALA A 52 -2.45 3.40 0.66
CA ALA A 52 -1.03 3.06 0.78
C ALA A 52 -0.83 1.55 0.82
N PHE A 53 0.27 1.08 0.25
CA PHE A 53 0.66 -0.31 0.27
C PHE A 53 2.16 -0.45 0.04
N ALA A 54 2.74 -1.55 0.53
CA ALA A 54 4.08 -1.97 0.14
C ALA A 54 3.96 -2.89 -1.08
N ALA A 55 4.81 -2.67 -2.10
CA ALA A 55 4.89 -3.54 -3.25
C ALA A 55 6.35 -3.85 -3.62
N ARG A 56 6.58 -5.09 -4.08
CA ARG A 56 7.89 -5.55 -4.53
C ARG A 56 8.06 -5.35 -6.03
N ASP A 57 9.08 -4.61 -6.42
CA ASP A 57 9.47 -4.44 -7.82
C ASP A 57 10.99 -4.63 -7.95
N GLN A 58 11.43 -5.44 -8.91
CA GLN A 58 12.85 -5.77 -9.12
C GLN A 58 13.62 -6.10 -7.81
N ASP A 59 13.05 -7.01 -7.01
CA ASP A 59 13.58 -7.45 -5.70
C ASP A 59 13.68 -6.38 -4.60
N LYS A 60 13.02 -5.23 -4.78
CA LYS A 60 13.01 -4.14 -3.80
C LYS A 60 11.59 -3.80 -3.41
N ASP A 61 11.38 -3.67 -2.12
CA ASP A 61 10.10 -3.20 -1.60
C ASP A 61 10.10 -1.68 -1.60
N ASP A 62 9.03 -1.08 -2.11
CA ASP A 62 8.74 0.34 -1.98
C ASP A 62 7.33 0.57 -1.44
N ILE A 63 7.15 1.65 -0.67
CA ILE A 63 5.84 2.16 -0.31
C ILE A 63 5.30 2.93 -1.51
N ARG A 64 4.07 2.61 -1.89
CA ARG A 64 3.34 3.22 -2.99
C ARG A 64 1.97 3.69 -2.50
N ILE A 65 1.40 4.64 -3.22
CA ILE A 65 0.01 5.05 -3.03
C ILE A 65 -0.73 5.07 -4.35
N VAL A 66 -2.05 4.83 -4.28
CA VAL A 66 -2.98 4.97 -5.40
C VAL A 66 -4.19 5.79 -4.96
N PRO A 67 -4.75 6.67 -5.80
CA PRO A 67 -6.00 7.36 -5.47
C PRO A 67 -7.14 6.37 -5.26
N SER A 68 -8.01 6.62 -4.28
CA SER A 68 -9.18 5.79 -4.01
C SER A 68 -10.27 5.86 -5.10
N THR A 69 -10.16 6.87 -5.97
CA THR A 69 -10.93 7.02 -7.20
C THR A 69 -10.39 6.16 -8.35
N GLY A 70 -9.25 5.49 -8.14
CA GLY A 70 -8.54 4.72 -9.15
C GLY A 70 -7.47 5.53 -9.87
N GLY A 71 -6.78 4.88 -10.81
CA GLY A 71 -5.65 5.45 -11.55
C GLY A 71 -4.34 4.72 -11.27
N GLU A 72 -3.23 5.32 -11.69
CA GLU A 72 -1.91 4.73 -11.51
C GLU A 72 -1.38 4.93 -10.08
N SER A 73 -0.66 3.91 -9.59
CA SER A 73 0.05 4.03 -8.33
C SER A 73 1.36 4.80 -8.50
N ARG A 74 1.67 5.72 -7.57
CA ARG A 74 2.96 6.40 -7.50
C ARG A 74 3.79 5.91 -6.32
N LYS A 75 5.10 6.03 -6.47
CA LYS A 75 6.10 5.61 -5.48
C LYS A 75 6.36 6.72 -4.47
N LEU A 76 6.47 6.37 -3.18
CA LEU A 76 6.80 7.31 -2.10
C LEU A 76 8.20 7.11 -1.51
N THR A 77 8.74 5.89 -1.62
CA THR A 77 10.12 5.58 -1.22
C THR A 77 10.98 5.30 -2.44
N ASN A 78 12.29 5.33 -2.27
CA ASN A 78 13.23 4.83 -3.27
C ASN A 78 14.24 3.90 -2.60
N ASN A 79 13.75 2.74 -2.16
CA ASN A 79 14.58 1.76 -1.47
C ASN A 79 15.64 1.16 -2.42
N ASN A 80 16.85 0.98 -1.91
CA ASN A 80 17.97 0.39 -2.65
C ASN A 80 18.48 -0.92 -2.05
N ASP A 81 17.91 -1.38 -0.94
CA ASP A 81 18.26 -2.62 -0.24
C ASP A 81 17.21 -3.70 -0.48
N SER A 82 17.60 -4.82 -1.10
CA SER A 82 16.70 -5.96 -1.38
C SER A 82 16.39 -6.80 -0.14
N GLY A 83 17.15 -6.65 0.95
CA GLY A 83 16.91 -7.30 2.24
C GLY A 83 16.01 -6.50 3.17
N LEU A 84 15.58 -5.30 2.76
CA LEU A 84 14.72 -4.43 3.56
C LEU A 84 13.25 -4.79 3.35
N TYR A 85 12.55 -5.02 4.48
CA TYR A 85 11.12 -5.28 4.48
C TYR A 85 10.37 -4.20 5.27
N PHE A 86 9.13 -3.90 4.85
CA PHE A 86 8.26 -2.99 5.57
C PHE A 86 7.27 -3.75 6.47
N SER A 87 7.26 -3.39 7.74
CA SER A 87 6.17 -3.73 8.65
C SER A 87 4.91 -2.90 8.32
N ARG A 88 3.85 -3.11 9.10
CA ARG A 88 2.54 -2.48 8.90
C ARG A 88 2.65 -0.96 8.70
N LEU A 89 1.85 -0.42 7.77
CA LEU A 89 1.76 1.00 7.47
C LEU A 89 0.60 1.62 8.27
N SER A 90 0.78 2.84 8.77
CA SER A 90 -0.31 3.64 9.33
C SER A 90 -0.23 5.08 8.84
N TRP A 91 -1.37 5.62 8.44
CA TRP A 91 -1.49 7.05 8.13
C TRP A 91 -1.54 7.87 9.43
N LEU A 92 -1.03 9.10 9.38
CA LEU A 92 -1.41 10.12 10.36
C LEU A 92 -2.87 10.52 10.17
N HIS A 93 -3.49 11.00 11.24
CA HIS A 93 -4.92 11.33 11.25
C HIS A 93 -5.28 12.42 10.22
N ASP A 94 -4.37 13.38 10.01
CA ASP A 94 -4.51 14.47 9.04
C ASP A 94 -4.16 14.04 7.60
N GLY A 95 -3.70 12.81 7.39
CA GLY A 95 -3.28 12.29 6.09
C GLY A 95 -1.93 12.80 5.57
N SER A 96 -1.21 13.62 6.35
CA SER A 96 0.01 14.30 5.89
C SER A 96 1.24 13.38 5.77
N ALA A 97 1.22 12.24 6.45
CA ALA A 97 2.34 11.29 6.47
C ALA A 97 1.89 9.84 6.69
N ILE A 98 2.81 8.93 6.38
CA ILE A 98 2.71 7.49 6.67
C ILE A 98 3.85 7.11 7.61
N VAL A 99 3.51 6.45 8.71
CA VAL A 99 4.44 5.84 9.66
C VAL A 99 4.57 4.36 9.34
N PHE A 100 5.81 3.88 9.34
CA PHE A 100 6.11 2.48 9.05
C PHE A 100 7.44 2.06 9.69
N GLY A 101 7.50 0.81 10.13
CA GLY A 101 8.74 0.20 10.59
C GLY A 101 9.45 -0.51 9.44
N LYS A 102 10.78 -0.43 9.43
CA LYS A 102 11.65 -1.18 8.53
C LYS A 102 12.31 -2.32 9.30
N GLN A 103 12.20 -3.53 8.79
CA GLN A 103 13.07 -4.63 9.18
C GLN A 103 14.30 -4.54 8.30
N THR A 104 15.40 -4.08 8.90
CA THR A 104 16.75 -4.22 8.35
C THR A 104 17.50 -5.21 9.25
N ARG A 105 18.82 -5.34 9.13
CA ARG A 105 19.62 -6.03 10.17
C ARG A 105 19.41 -5.46 11.59
N PHE A 106 18.82 -4.27 11.70
CA PHE A 106 18.25 -3.65 12.92
C PHE A 106 16.82 -3.14 12.68
N SER A 107 15.95 -3.03 13.69
CA SER A 107 14.63 -2.39 13.54
C SER A 107 14.77 -0.86 13.53
N LEU A 108 14.28 -0.19 12.48
CA LEU A 108 14.31 1.27 12.35
C LEU A 108 12.89 1.81 12.11
N LEU A 109 12.47 2.84 12.85
CA LEU A 109 11.26 3.61 12.56
C LEU A 109 11.61 4.77 11.62
N SER A 110 10.82 4.98 10.57
CA SER A 110 11.01 6.07 9.61
C SER A 110 9.69 6.81 9.37
N MET A 111 9.79 8.08 8.95
CA MET A 111 8.66 8.95 8.62
C MET A 111 8.96 9.66 7.29
N ILE A 112 7.95 9.77 6.43
CA ILE A 112 7.99 10.58 5.19
C ILE A 112 6.91 11.64 5.29
N ASN A 113 7.26 12.90 4.97
CA ASN A 113 6.38 14.07 5.03
C ASN A 113 6.24 14.71 3.63
N GLY A 114 5.22 15.56 3.43
CA GLY A 114 5.07 16.37 2.20
C GLY A 114 4.49 15.58 1.01
N ILE A 115 3.39 14.86 1.25
CA ILE A 115 2.72 14.02 0.25
C ILE A 115 1.59 14.82 -0.41
N ASP A 116 1.93 15.85 -1.18
CA ASP A 116 0.96 16.61 -1.99
C ASP A 116 0.46 15.77 -3.18
#